data_AF-A0A9X3NB18-F1
#
_entry.id   AF-A0A9X3NB18-F1
#
_cell.length_a   1.000
_cell.length_b   1.000
_cell.length_c   1.000
_cell.angle_alpha   90.00
_cell.angle_beta   90.00
_cell.angle_gamma   90.00
#
_symmetry.space_group_name_H-M   'P 1'
#
loop_
_entity.id
_entity.type
_entity.pdbx_description
1 polymer ?
#
loop_
_entity_poly.entity_id
_entity_poly.type
_entity_poly.pdbx_seq_one_letter_code
_entity_poly.pdbx_strand_id
1 'polypeptide(L)'
;MPLEALALSRAWVSTGLPGYREPDDPYVTYSAFDLDALPPITRPLDVELRWLLEQPQVEDSLADDEPPPGRPAIASELDALIGTLDLRLPAAFETFVRDPAPRTRVRSPTACYLDLGEHVVAAPGGGWLVHFLSDQQWVCHWLLYVDTDGTEAVVATGEPYGFGHELSAEQRRYVEP
;
A
#
# COMPACT_ATOMS: atom_id res chain seq x y z
N MET A 1 3.13 15.46 12.41
CA MET A 1 4.55 15.39 12.81
C MET A 1 5.41 15.76 11.60
N PRO A 2 6.39 16.67 11.68
CA PRO A 2 7.19 17.06 10.51
C PRO A 2 8.10 15.92 10.06
N LEU A 3 8.10 15.70 8.76
CA LEU A 3 8.79 14.65 8.01
C LEU A 3 10.32 14.88 7.94
N GLU A 4 11.00 15.09 9.06
CA GLU A 4 12.47 15.26 9.08
C GLU A 4 13.15 13.90 9.35
N ALA A 5 13.76 13.34 8.29
CA ALA A 5 14.59 12.14 8.29
C ALA A 5 13.92 10.87 8.85
N LEU A 6 12.93 10.33 8.14
CA LEU A 6 12.47 8.96 8.36
C LEU A 6 13.60 7.99 7.99
N ALA A 7 14.38 7.56 8.98
CA ALA A 7 15.07 6.28 8.89
C ALA A 7 13.98 5.19 8.87
N LEU A 8 13.51 4.83 7.68
CA LEU A 8 12.45 3.85 7.50
C LEU A 8 12.92 2.50 8.07
N SER A 9 12.18 1.99 9.05
CA SER A 9 12.43 0.65 9.57
C SER A 9 12.23 -0.37 8.44
N ARG A 10 13.18 -1.29 8.30
CA ARG A 10 13.08 -2.42 7.37
C ARG A 10 12.22 -3.50 8.02
N ALA A 11 10.91 -3.36 7.88
CA ALA A 11 9.94 -4.31 8.41
C ALA A 11 8.90 -4.67 7.36
N TRP A 12 8.38 -5.89 7.47
CA TRP A 12 7.17 -6.31 6.78
C TRP A 12 5.97 -6.12 7.71
N VAL A 13 5.11 -5.15 7.41
CA VAL A 13 3.83 -4.98 8.12
C VAL A 13 2.82 -5.96 7.56
N SER A 14 2.28 -6.83 8.41
CA SER A 14 1.29 -7.84 8.02
C SER A 14 0.35 -8.20 9.16
N THR A 15 -0.68 -8.96 8.83
CA THR A 15 -1.58 -9.59 9.81
C THR A 15 -0.99 -10.91 10.29
N GLY A 16 -1.53 -11.43 11.40
CA GLY A 16 -1.23 -12.79 11.83
C GLY A 16 -1.64 -13.83 10.79
N LEU A 17 -0.74 -14.75 10.48
CA LEU A 17 -0.97 -15.92 9.64
C LEU A 17 -0.86 -17.18 10.52
N PRO A 18 -1.98 -17.75 11.00
CA PRO A 18 -1.95 -18.91 11.89
C PRO A 18 -1.10 -20.06 11.33
N GLY A 19 -0.20 -20.60 12.15
CA GLY A 19 0.72 -21.68 11.76
C GLY A 19 1.87 -21.29 10.83
N TYR A 20 1.96 -20.03 10.41
CA TYR A 20 3.07 -19.51 9.61
C TYR A 20 3.79 -18.36 10.33
N ARG A 21 3.02 -17.43 10.88
CA ARG A 21 3.51 -16.23 11.55
C ARG A 21 2.46 -15.68 12.50
N GLU A 22 2.66 -15.92 13.78
CA GLU A 22 1.77 -15.41 14.81
C GLU A 22 2.32 -14.09 15.35
N PRO A 23 1.46 -13.07 15.54
CA PRO A 23 1.88 -11.83 16.18
C PRO A 23 2.17 -12.10 17.67
N ASP A 24 3.07 -11.31 18.26
CA ASP A 24 3.38 -11.41 19.69
C ASP A 24 2.15 -11.12 20.56
N ASP A 25 1.29 -10.21 20.10
CA ASP A 25 -0.02 -9.92 20.69
C ASP A 25 -1.12 -10.47 19.78
N PRO A 26 -1.95 -11.44 20.22
CA PRO A 26 -3.03 -11.99 19.41
C PRO A 26 -4.18 -11.00 19.15
N TYR A 27 -4.20 -9.84 19.81
CA TYR A 27 -5.24 -8.83 19.67
C TYR A 27 -4.90 -7.71 18.69
N VAL A 28 -3.68 -7.66 18.14
CA VAL A 28 -3.33 -6.64 17.14
C VAL A 28 -3.67 -7.10 15.73
N THR A 29 -4.28 -6.21 14.94
CA THR A 29 -4.59 -6.46 13.53
C THR A 29 -3.31 -6.52 12.70
N TYR A 30 -2.38 -5.59 12.92
CA TYR A 30 -1.12 -5.49 12.20
C TYR A 30 0.07 -5.61 13.14
N SER A 31 1.12 -6.28 12.67
CA SER A 31 2.41 -6.39 13.34
C SER A 31 3.53 -6.13 12.35
N ALA A 32 4.61 -5.53 12.85
CA ALA A 32 5.85 -5.40 12.12
C ALA A 32 6.70 -6.65 12.34
N PHE A 33 7.04 -7.32 11.26
CA PHE A 33 7.94 -8.47 11.27
C PHE A 33 9.26 -8.11 10.60
N ASP A 34 10.32 -8.86 10.90
CA ASP A 34 11.59 -8.72 10.20
C ASP A 34 11.37 -8.90 8.69
N LEU A 35 11.85 -7.94 7.90
CA LEU A 35 11.74 -7.96 6.44
C LEU A 35 12.53 -9.14 5.86
N ASP A 36 13.68 -9.48 6.47
CA ASP A 36 14.52 -10.58 6.01
C ASP A 36 13.91 -11.96 6.35
N ALA A 37 12.83 -11.98 7.16
CA ALA A 37 12.03 -13.17 7.41
C ALA A 37 10.94 -13.41 6.34
N LEU A 38 10.81 -12.58 5.31
CA LEU A 38 9.83 -12.81 4.23
C LEU A 38 9.95 -14.23 3.65
N PRO A 39 8.82 -14.88 3.27
CA PRO A 39 8.87 -16.14 2.56
C PRO A 39 9.76 -16.02 1.32
N PRO A 40 10.59 -17.03 1.01
CA PRO A 40 11.39 -16.99 -0.20
C PRO A 40 10.48 -16.94 -1.43
N ILE A 41 10.84 -16.09 -2.39
CA ILE A 41 10.18 -16.05 -3.70
C ILE A 41 10.62 -17.29 -4.47
N THR A 42 9.74 -18.29 -4.57
CA THR A 42 10.04 -19.60 -5.20
C THR A 42 9.69 -19.66 -6.69
N ARG A 43 9.30 -18.52 -7.30
CA ARG A 43 8.88 -18.44 -8.70
C ARG A 43 9.35 -17.11 -9.31
N PRO A 44 9.54 -17.03 -10.64
CA PRO A 44 9.80 -15.75 -11.30
C PRO A 44 8.63 -14.80 -11.09
N LEU A 45 8.95 -13.53 -10.80
CA LEU A 45 7.99 -12.43 -10.79
C LEU A 45 8.31 -11.55 -12.00
N ASP A 46 7.29 -11.22 -12.78
CA ASP A 46 7.38 -10.37 -13.96
C ASP A 46 6.50 -9.12 -13.81
N VAL A 47 6.86 -8.05 -14.55
CA VAL A 47 6.17 -6.76 -14.49
C VAL A 47 4.77 -6.81 -15.11
N GLU A 48 4.49 -7.84 -15.92
CA GLU A 48 3.15 -8.11 -16.45
C GLU A 48 2.27 -8.90 -15.46
N LEU A 49 2.79 -9.21 -14.27
CA LEU A 49 2.08 -9.90 -13.19
C LEU A 49 1.50 -11.26 -13.59
N ARG A 50 2.12 -11.95 -14.57
CA ARG A 50 1.62 -13.25 -15.07
C ARG A 50 1.53 -14.30 -13.96
N TRP A 51 2.52 -14.33 -13.08
CA TRP A 51 2.54 -15.20 -11.90
C TRP A 51 1.29 -15.04 -11.01
N LEU A 52 0.74 -13.83 -10.92
CA LEU A 52 -0.47 -13.52 -10.18
C LEU A 52 -1.70 -13.86 -11.01
N LEU A 53 -1.71 -13.54 -12.32
CA LEU A 53 -2.81 -13.84 -13.23
C LEU A 53 -3.12 -15.34 -13.37
N GLU A 54 -2.14 -16.20 -13.11
CA GLU A 54 -2.28 -17.65 -13.04
C GLU A 54 -2.96 -18.15 -11.75
N GLN A 55 -3.10 -17.31 -10.73
CA GLN A 55 -3.81 -17.68 -9.49
C GLN A 55 -5.33 -17.65 -9.70
N PRO A 56 -6.10 -18.45 -8.93
CA PRO A 56 -7.55 -18.37 -8.94
C PRO A 56 -8.03 -16.97 -8.55
N GLN A 57 -9.18 -16.57 -9.09
CA GLN A 57 -9.91 -15.45 -8.52
C GLN A 57 -10.41 -15.82 -7.13
N VAL A 58 -10.49 -14.82 -6.26
CA VAL A 58 -10.93 -14.98 -4.88
C VAL A 58 -12.08 -14.03 -4.59
N GLU A 59 -12.98 -14.45 -3.72
CA GLU A 59 -13.95 -13.56 -3.08
C GLU A 59 -13.22 -12.64 -2.08
N ASP A 60 -13.82 -11.50 -1.77
CA ASP A 60 -13.27 -10.44 -0.90
C ASP A 60 -11.87 -10.01 -1.38
N SER A 61 -11.80 -9.69 -2.68
CA SER A 61 -10.57 -9.33 -3.37
C SER A 61 -10.32 -7.83 -3.32
N LEU A 62 -9.09 -7.40 -3.64
CA LEU A 62 -8.79 -5.97 -3.82
C LEU A 62 -9.46 -5.32 -5.04
N ALA A 63 -10.21 -6.09 -5.84
CA ALA A 63 -11.06 -5.53 -6.90
C ALA A 63 -12.44 -5.11 -6.37
N ASP A 64 -12.79 -5.54 -5.15
CA ASP A 64 -14.04 -5.15 -4.51
C ASP A 64 -13.81 -3.75 -3.92
N ASP A 65 -14.37 -2.72 -4.57
CA ASP A 65 -14.26 -1.31 -4.17
C ASP A 65 -15.13 -1.02 -2.92
N GLU A 66 -14.96 -1.81 -1.85
CA GLU A 66 -15.67 -1.69 -0.58
C GLU A 66 -14.68 -1.48 0.60
N PRO A 67 -14.74 -0.34 1.29
CA PRO A 67 -15.56 0.84 0.99
C PRO A 67 -15.16 1.52 -0.34
N PRO A 68 -16.06 2.31 -0.95
CA PRO A 68 -15.74 3.04 -2.17
C PRO A 68 -14.56 4.00 -1.96
N PRO A 69 -13.54 3.98 -2.83
CA PRO A 69 -12.38 4.85 -2.67
C PRO A 69 -12.72 6.31 -2.98
N GLY A 70 -11.99 7.23 -2.35
CA GLY A 70 -12.02 8.65 -2.68
C GLY A 70 -11.42 8.89 -4.07
N ARG A 71 -10.28 8.25 -4.38
CA ARG A 71 -9.70 8.21 -5.72
C ARG A 71 -9.43 6.75 -6.15
N PRO A 72 -10.21 6.16 -7.06
CA PRO A 72 -10.03 4.77 -7.46
C PRO A 72 -8.69 4.53 -8.15
N ALA A 73 -8.11 3.35 -7.94
CA ALA A 73 -6.88 2.92 -8.60
C ALA A 73 -7.11 2.56 -10.08
N ILE A 74 -7.30 3.56 -10.93
CA ILE A 74 -7.46 3.39 -12.39
C ILE A 74 -6.50 4.30 -13.15
N ALA A 75 -6.25 3.96 -14.42
CA ALA A 75 -5.31 4.68 -15.27
C ALA A 75 -5.53 6.21 -15.29
N SER A 76 -6.77 6.65 -15.52
CA SER A 76 -7.09 8.08 -15.60
C SER A 76 -6.84 8.84 -14.30
N GLU A 77 -7.08 8.20 -13.15
CA GLU A 77 -6.87 8.80 -11.85
C GLU A 77 -5.39 8.83 -11.47
N LEU A 78 -4.64 7.78 -11.83
CA LEU A 78 -3.20 7.75 -11.66
C LEU A 78 -2.51 8.85 -12.50
N ASP A 79 -2.91 8.97 -13.77
CA ASP A 79 -2.39 9.99 -14.68
C ASP A 79 -2.72 11.41 -14.17
N ALA A 80 -3.93 11.62 -13.64
CA ALA A 80 -4.33 12.89 -13.04
C ALA A 80 -3.59 13.21 -11.74
N LEU A 81 -3.33 12.20 -10.90
CA LEU A 81 -2.62 12.34 -9.63
C LEU A 81 -1.16 12.73 -9.83
N ILE A 82 -0.48 12.08 -10.78
CA ILE A 82 0.93 12.31 -11.07
C ILE A 82 1.10 13.58 -11.91
N GLY A 83 0.12 13.86 -12.79
CA GLY A 83 0.07 15.09 -13.57
C GLY A 83 1.36 15.32 -14.36
N THR A 84 2.04 16.43 -14.08
CA THR A 84 3.30 16.82 -14.73
C THR A 84 4.54 16.57 -13.87
N LEU A 85 4.42 15.79 -12.78
CA LEU A 85 5.57 15.43 -11.97
C LEU A 85 6.54 14.59 -12.81
N ASP A 86 7.84 14.86 -12.68
CA ASP A 86 8.90 14.03 -13.25
C ASP A 86 9.09 12.78 -12.37
N LEU A 87 8.06 11.93 -12.38
CA LEU A 87 7.96 10.71 -11.58
C LEU A 87 7.97 9.51 -12.51
N ARG A 88 8.87 8.56 -12.22
CA ARG A 88 8.88 7.26 -12.88
C ARG A 88 8.34 6.21 -11.93
N LEU A 89 7.20 5.64 -12.29
CA LEU A 89 6.62 4.55 -11.53
C LEU A 89 7.25 3.20 -11.91
N PRO A 90 7.27 2.23 -10.99
CA PRO A 90 7.62 0.86 -11.31
C PRO A 90 6.61 0.29 -12.31
N ALA A 91 7.09 -0.37 -13.36
CA ALA A 91 6.22 -0.93 -14.40
C ALA A 91 5.18 -1.92 -13.83
N ALA A 92 5.56 -2.70 -12.81
CA ALA A 92 4.64 -3.62 -12.14
C ALA A 92 3.50 -2.88 -11.40
N PHE A 93 3.79 -1.72 -10.80
CA PHE A 93 2.79 -0.88 -10.14
C PHE A 93 1.84 -0.28 -11.17
N GLU A 94 2.36 0.23 -12.29
CA GLU A 94 1.51 0.72 -13.38
C GLU A 94 0.61 -0.39 -13.94
N THR A 95 1.15 -1.58 -14.20
CA THR A 95 0.33 -2.73 -14.60
C THR A 95 -0.77 -3.01 -13.58
N PHE A 96 -0.43 -3.03 -12.28
CA PHE A 96 -1.40 -3.30 -11.22
C PHE A 96 -2.51 -2.23 -11.11
N VAL A 97 -2.17 -0.95 -11.30
CA VAL A 97 -3.12 0.18 -11.21
C VAL A 97 -3.90 0.39 -12.52
N ARG A 98 -3.36 -0.01 -13.67
CA ARG A 98 -4.03 0.16 -14.97
C ARG A 98 -4.87 -1.03 -15.37
N ASP A 99 -4.50 -2.25 -14.95
CA ASP A 99 -5.26 -3.48 -15.18
C ASP A 99 -5.98 -3.91 -13.89
N PRO A 100 -7.32 -3.99 -13.88
CA PRO A 100 -8.05 -4.51 -12.73
C PRO A 100 -7.92 -6.03 -12.55
N ALA A 101 -7.55 -6.79 -13.59
CA ALA A 101 -7.55 -8.25 -13.54
C ALA A 101 -6.66 -8.84 -12.42
N PRO A 102 -5.41 -8.39 -12.19
CA PRO A 102 -4.59 -8.85 -11.07
C PRO A 102 -5.27 -8.73 -9.70
N ARG A 103 -6.07 -7.69 -9.46
CA ARG A 103 -6.69 -7.39 -8.15
C ARG A 103 -7.72 -8.42 -7.73
N THR A 104 -8.43 -9.01 -8.71
CA THR A 104 -9.42 -10.09 -8.48
C THR A 104 -8.79 -11.37 -7.89
N ARG A 105 -7.46 -11.44 -7.78
CA ARG A 105 -6.69 -12.59 -7.31
C ARG A 105 -5.91 -12.31 -6.03
N VAL A 106 -6.03 -11.09 -5.49
CA VAL A 106 -5.43 -10.70 -4.22
C VAL A 106 -6.53 -10.60 -3.18
N ARG A 107 -6.52 -11.50 -2.20
CA ARG A 107 -7.47 -11.44 -1.08
C ARG A 107 -7.16 -10.24 -0.20
N SER A 108 -8.20 -9.53 0.19
CA SER A 108 -8.10 -8.44 1.16
C SER A 108 -8.06 -9.01 2.59
N PRO A 109 -6.98 -8.81 3.37
CA PRO A 109 -6.84 -9.43 4.68
C PRO A 109 -7.77 -8.84 5.75
N THR A 110 -8.19 -7.59 5.59
CA THR A 110 -8.98 -6.82 6.57
C THR A 110 -10.01 -5.92 5.89
N ALA A 111 -10.48 -6.30 4.69
CA ALA A 111 -11.22 -5.41 3.79
C ALA A 111 -10.45 -4.12 3.46
N CYS A 112 -9.12 -4.21 3.34
CA CYS A 112 -8.33 -3.23 2.64
C CYS A 112 -8.89 -2.97 1.23
N TYR A 113 -8.76 -1.72 0.80
CA TYR A 113 -9.25 -1.23 -0.48
C TYR A 113 -8.24 -0.28 -1.13
N LEU A 114 -8.28 -0.20 -2.46
CA LEU A 114 -7.33 0.61 -3.24
C LEU A 114 -7.81 2.06 -3.36
N ASP A 115 -6.99 3.00 -2.88
CA ASP A 115 -7.24 4.43 -3.00
C ASP A 115 -5.93 5.13 -3.33
N LEU A 116 -5.91 5.94 -4.39
CA LEU A 116 -4.72 6.65 -4.83
C LEU A 116 -4.45 7.94 -4.03
N GLY A 117 -5.34 8.31 -3.11
CA GLY A 117 -5.24 9.54 -2.34
C GLY A 117 -5.54 10.78 -3.17
N GLU A 118 -5.44 11.94 -2.55
CA GLU A 118 -5.75 13.23 -3.16
C GLU A 118 -4.55 13.82 -3.89
N HIS A 119 -3.34 13.62 -3.36
CA HIS A 119 -2.08 14.19 -3.86
C HIS A 119 -0.86 13.30 -3.55
N VAL A 120 0.19 13.45 -4.35
CA VAL A 120 1.51 12.83 -4.11
C VAL A 120 2.27 13.63 -3.04
N VAL A 121 2.98 12.94 -2.15
CA VAL A 121 3.74 13.56 -1.06
C VAL A 121 5.24 13.52 -1.36
N ALA A 122 5.94 14.63 -1.15
CA ALA A 122 7.41 14.64 -1.24
C ALA A 122 8.02 13.86 -0.06
N ALA A 123 8.91 12.93 -0.36
CA ALA A 123 9.57 12.15 0.68
C ALA A 123 10.78 12.90 1.26
N PRO A 124 11.07 12.74 2.57
CA PRO A 124 12.27 13.30 3.18
C PRO A 124 13.52 12.71 2.56
N GLY A 125 14.46 13.56 2.17
CA GLY A 125 15.70 13.13 1.53
C GLY A 125 15.60 12.93 0.02
N GLY A 126 14.43 13.14 -0.59
CA GLY A 126 14.23 13.01 -2.04
C GLY A 126 13.23 11.90 -2.38
N GLY A 127 12.70 11.96 -3.60
CA GLY A 127 11.65 11.07 -4.09
C GLY A 127 10.24 11.46 -3.65
N TRP A 128 9.31 10.55 -3.89
CA TRP A 128 7.88 10.75 -3.77
C TRP A 128 7.20 9.55 -3.12
N LEU A 129 6.09 9.82 -2.43
CA LEU A 129 5.17 8.85 -1.87
C LEU A 129 3.82 8.95 -2.57
N VAL A 130 3.37 7.83 -3.14
CA VAL A 130 2.06 7.69 -3.79
C VAL A 130 1.22 6.74 -2.94
N HIS A 131 0.12 7.22 -2.39
CA HIS A 131 -0.83 6.35 -1.67
C HIS A 131 -1.43 5.34 -2.65
N PHE A 132 -1.65 4.08 -2.24
CA PHE A 132 -2.39 3.15 -3.08
C PHE A 132 -3.30 2.15 -2.34
N LEU A 133 -3.14 1.95 -1.03
CA LEU A 133 -3.96 0.97 -0.28
C LEU A 133 -4.21 1.47 1.13
N SER A 134 -5.46 1.35 1.58
CA SER A 134 -5.87 1.61 2.96
C SER A 134 -6.57 0.41 3.54
N ASP A 135 -6.39 0.20 4.84
CA ASP A 135 -7.27 -0.65 5.63
C ASP A 135 -8.66 0.00 5.82
N GLN A 136 -9.73 -0.79 5.91
CA GLN A 136 -11.09 -0.26 6.09
C GLN A 136 -11.25 0.57 7.37
N GLN A 137 -10.47 0.27 8.42
CA GLN A 137 -10.52 0.99 9.70
C GLN A 137 -9.60 2.21 9.71
N TRP A 138 -8.87 2.48 8.62
CA TRP A 138 -7.92 3.59 8.49
C TRP A 138 -6.81 3.58 9.54
N VAL A 139 -6.43 2.39 10.04
CA VAL A 139 -5.34 2.25 11.02
C VAL A 139 -4.00 1.93 10.38
N CYS A 140 -4.00 1.53 9.10
CA CYS A 140 -2.79 1.26 8.33
C CYS A 140 -3.01 1.60 6.85
N HIS A 141 -1.97 2.17 6.26
CA HIS A 141 -1.92 2.63 4.88
C HIS A 141 -0.63 2.15 4.21
N TRP A 142 -0.69 1.89 2.91
CA TRP A 142 0.47 1.55 2.11
C TRP A 142 0.67 2.56 0.98
N LEU A 143 1.91 3.00 0.87
CA LEU A 143 2.38 3.98 -0.10
C LEU A 143 3.53 3.39 -0.90
N LEU A 144 3.60 3.75 -2.17
CA LEU A 144 4.75 3.51 -3.01
C LEU A 144 5.73 4.67 -2.84
N TYR A 145 6.93 4.36 -2.35
CA TYR A 145 8.09 5.24 -2.42
C TYR A 145 8.81 5.02 -3.75
N VAL A 146 9.18 6.12 -4.40
CA VAL A 146 9.96 6.14 -5.65
C VAL A 146 10.90 7.32 -5.65
N ASP A 147 12.17 7.09 -5.97
CA ASP A 147 13.18 8.13 -6.14
C ASP A 147 13.62 8.25 -7.62
N THR A 148 14.26 9.38 -7.92
CA THR A 148 14.79 9.75 -9.24
C THR A 148 15.91 8.82 -9.73
N ASP A 149 16.57 8.09 -8.83
CA ASP A 149 17.59 7.10 -9.16
C ASP A 149 17.02 5.71 -9.48
N GLY A 150 15.69 5.55 -9.39
CA GLY A 150 14.98 4.28 -9.60
C GLY A 150 14.84 3.43 -8.35
N THR A 151 15.24 3.92 -7.17
CA THR A 151 14.96 3.26 -5.90
C THR A 151 13.45 3.26 -5.65
N GLU A 152 12.92 2.09 -5.30
CA GLU A 152 11.49 1.91 -5.01
C GLU A 152 11.29 1.06 -3.75
N ALA A 153 10.22 1.34 -3.02
CA ALA A 153 9.81 0.55 -1.85
C ALA A 153 8.31 0.70 -1.59
N VAL A 154 7.71 -0.28 -0.93
CA VAL A 154 6.39 -0.11 -0.30
C VAL A 154 6.60 0.31 1.15
N VAL A 155 5.95 1.40 1.54
CA VAL A 155 5.98 1.97 2.89
C VAL A 155 4.62 1.75 3.54
N ALA A 156 4.63 1.13 4.72
CA ALA A 156 3.44 1.02 5.56
C ALA A 156 3.48 2.06 6.69
N THR A 157 2.33 2.67 6.99
CA THR A 157 2.24 3.76 7.97
C THR A 157 0.83 3.85 8.56
N GLY A 158 0.71 4.34 9.79
CA GLY A 158 -0.58 4.73 10.38
C GLY A 158 -1.02 6.15 9.98
N GLU A 159 -0.13 6.93 9.38
CA GLU A 159 -0.42 8.30 8.94
C GLU A 159 -1.01 8.30 7.52
N PRO A 160 -2.15 8.98 7.27
CA PRO A 160 -2.83 8.99 5.97
C PRO A 160 -2.19 9.97 4.98
N TYR A 161 -0.88 9.83 4.73
CA TYR A 161 -0.18 10.66 3.76
C TYR A 161 -0.85 10.58 2.38
N GLY A 162 -1.01 11.74 1.74
CA GLY A 162 -1.72 11.89 0.47
C GLY A 162 -3.18 12.33 0.61
N PHE A 163 -3.71 12.45 1.83
CA PHE A 163 -5.04 13.00 2.09
C PHE A 163 -4.96 14.37 2.81
N GLY A 164 -5.82 15.31 2.43
CA GLY A 164 -5.84 16.67 2.98
C GLY A 164 -6.64 16.84 4.28
N HIS A 165 -7.31 15.78 4.74
CA HIS A 165 -8.14 15.86 5.93
C HIS A 165 -7.33 15.73 7.22
N GLU A 166 -7.50 16.70 8.12
CA GLU A 166 -7.37 16.48 9.55
C GLU A 166 -8.11 15.18 9.91
N LEU A 167 -7.40 14.19 10.46
CA LEU A 167 -7.98 12.96 11.02
C LEU A 167 -9.28 13.33 11.76
N SER A 168 -10.37 12.61 11.50
CA SER A 168 -11.59 12.80 12.27
C SER A 168 -11.29 12.60 13.77
N ALA A 169 -12.10 13.20 14.65
CA ALA A 169 -11.90 13.05 16.10
C ALA A 169 -11.91 11.58 16.56
N GLU A 170 -12.57 10.70 15.80
CA GLU A 170 -12.58 9.26 16.02
C GLU A 170 -11.26 8.60 15.55
N GLN A 171 -10.72 8.98 14.40
CA GLN A 171 -9.43 8.50 13.90
C GLN A 171 -8.25 9.00 14.75
N ARG A 172 -8.31 10.23 15.29
CA ARG A 172 -7.28 10.75 16.23
C ARG A 172 -7.12 9.92 17.49
N ARG A 173 -8.20 9.30 17.99
CA ARG A 173 -8.17 8.45 19.20
C ARG A 173 -7.36 7.17 19.05
N TYR A 174 -7.10 6.74 17.80
CA TYR A 174 -6.36 5.50 17.53
C TYR A 174 -4.92 5.76 17.04
N VAL A 175 -4.57 7.02 16.74
CA VAL A 175 -3.24 7.42 16.24
C VAL A 175 -2.41 8.11 17.33
N GLU A 176 -3.03 8.75 18.32
CA GLU A 176 -2.34 9.32 19.48
C GLU A 176 -2.30 8.30 20.66
N PRO A 177 -1.12 8.02 21.25
CA PRO A 177 -0.98 7.11 22.39
C PRO A 177 -1.61 7.62 23.70
#